data_AF-A0A924HXJ1-F1
#
_entry.id   AF-A0A924HXJ1-F1
#
_cell.length_a   1.000
_cell.length_b   1.000
_cell.length_c   1.000
_cell.angle_alpha   90.00
_cell.angle_beta   90.00
_cell.angle_gamma   90.00
#
_symmetry.space_group_name_H-M   'P 1'
#
loop_
_entity.id
_entity.type
_entity.pdbx_description
1 polymer ?
#
loop_
_entity_poly.entity_id
_entity_poly.type
_entity_poly.pdbx_seq_one_letter_code
_entity_poly.pdbx_strand_id
1 'polypeptide(L)'
;MTILETKLNPRGDDFKTNAAAMQALVDDLRTKVERVALGGGEVARKRHTGRGKLLPRDRVQLLLDPGTPFLELSQMAAYGMYK
;
A
#
# COMPACT_ATOMS: atom_id res chain seq x y z
N MET A 1 19.47 -30.48 7.22
CA MET A 1 19.00 -29.12 6.85
C MET A 1 20.00 -28.15 7.42
N THR A 2 20.60 -27.28 6.61
CA THR A 2 21.54 -26.25 7.09
C THR A 2 20.74 -25.08 7.66
N ILE A 3 20.87 -24.85 8.97
CA ILE A 3 20.22 -23.75 9.67
C ILE A 3 21.07 -22.48 9.51
N LEU A 4 20.42 -21.36 9.20
CA LEU A 4 21.06 -20.05 9.23
C LEU A 4 20.93 -19.45 10.63
N GLU A 5 22.05 -19.38 11.35
CA GLU A 5 22.08 -18.75 12.67
C GLU A 5 22.18 -17.23 12.52
N THR A 6 21.17 -16.51 13.00
CA THR A 6 21.19 -15.05 13.03
C THR A 6 22.16 -14.55 14.09
N LYS A 7 23.03 -13.60 13.72
CA LYS A 7 23.88 -12.84 14.65
C LYS A 7 23.26 -11.49 15.03
N LEU A 8 22.08 -11.19 14.49
CA LEU A 8 21.40 -9.93 14.72
C LEU A 8 20.72 -9.96 16.10
N ASN A 9 20.92 -8.90 16.88
CA ASN A 9 20.22 -8.68 18.15
C ASN A 9 19.07 -7.68 17.94
N PRO A 10 17.79 -8.12 17.94
CA PRO A 10 16.65 -7.22 17.73
C PRO A 10 16.45 -6.17 18.85
N ARG A 11 17.15 -6.32 19.98
CA ARG A 11 17.08 -5.39 21.12
C ARG A 11 18.25 -4.41 21.16
N GLY A 12 19.25 -4.57 20.29
CA GLY A 12 20.39 -3.67 20.19
C GLY A 12 20.01 -2.31 19.62
N ASP A 13 20.75 -1.27 20.00
CA ASP A 13 20.41 0.11 19.62
C ASP A 13 20.62 0.39 18.12
N ASP A 14 21.62 -0.23 17.50
CA ASP A 14 21.82 -0.18 16.05
C ASP A 14 20.63 -0.78 15.29
N PHE A 15 20.08 -1.89 15.78
CA PHE A 15 18.88 -2.50 15.19
C PHE A 15 17.67 -1.57 15.30
N LYS A 16 17.44 -0.98 16.48
CA LYS A 16 16.33 -0.03 16.68
C LYS A 16 16.46 1.18 15.76
N THR A 17 17.67 1.70 15.59
CA THR A 17 17.95 2.84 14.71
C THR A 17 17.64 2.49 13.24
N ASN A 18 18.12 1.34 12.77
CA ASN A 18 17.84 0.86 11.41
C ASN A 18 16.36 0.56 11.20
N ALA A 19 15.70 -0.06 12.19
CA ALA A 19 14.27 -0.34 12.14
C ALA A 19 13.44 0.95 12.08
N ALA A 20 13.79 1.96 12.88
CA ALA A 20 13.12 3.25 12.86
C ALA A 20 13.28 3.98 11.51
N ALA A 21 14.50 3.98 10.94
CA ALA A 21 14.75 4.57 9.64
C ALA A 21 13.96 3.88 8.52
N MET A 22 13.91 2.55 8.52
CA MET A 22 13.12 1.79 7.56
C MET A 22 11.61 2.01 7.75
N GLN A 23 11.15 2.04 9.00
CA GLN A 23 9.73 2.26 9.31
C GLN A 23 9.25 3.62 8.77
N ALA A 24 10.06 4.67 8.91
CA ALA A 24 9.74 5.99 8.35
C ALA A 24 9.52 5.94 6.82
N LEU A 25 10.33 5.19 6.08
CA LEU A 25 10.17 5.02 4.63
C LEU A 25 8.91 4.21 4.28
N VAL A 26 8.62 3.17 5.06
CA VAL A 26 7.41 2.34 4.89
C VAL A 26 6.15 3.16 5.14
N ASP A 27 6.16 4.01 6.17
CA ASP A 27 5.00 4.84 6.51
C ASP A 27 4.76 5.93 5.46
N ASP A 28 5.82 6.54 4.93
CA ASP A 28 5.74 7.47 3.80
C ASP A 28 5.17 6.78 2.54
N LEU A 29 5.65 5.56 2.23
CA LEU A 29 5.11 4.76 1.12
C LEU A 29 3.62 4.46 1.31
N ARG A 30 3.21 4.01 2.50
CA ARG A 30 1.80 3.71 2.81
C ARG A 30 0.92 4.94 2.65
N THR A 31 1.36 6.09 3.16
CA THR A 31 0.64 7.37 3.03
C THR A 31 0.45 7.76 1.56
N LYS A 32 1.48 7.60 0.72
CA LYS A 32 1.40 7.87 -0.71
C LYS A 32 0.47 6.89 -1.43
N VAL A 33 0.54 5.60 -1.11
CA VAL A 33 -0.33 4.58 -1.69
C VAL A 33 -1.79 4.82 -1.31
N GLU A 34 -2.09 5.18 -0.06
CA GLU A 34 -3.44 5.55 0.37
C GLU A 34 -3.98 6.73 -0.42
N ARG A 35 -3.15 7.76 -0.65
CA ARG A 35 -3.52 8.90 -1.50
C ARG A 35 -3.79 8.48 -2.95
N VAL A 36 -2.93 7.65 -3.53
CA VAL A 36 -3.12 7.14 -4.91
C VAL A 36 -4.38 6.27 -5.01
N ALA A 37 -4.71 5.51 -3.96
CA ALA A 37 -5.91 4.68 -3.90
C ALA A 37 -7.22 5.50 -3.97
N LEU A 38 -7.18 6.81 -3.66
CA LEU A 38 -8.31 7.71 -3.87
C LEU A 38 -8.63 7.98 -5.36
N GLY A 39 -7.73 7.60 -6.28
CA GLY A 39 -7.90 7.77 -7.72
C GLY A 39 -8.05 9.26 -8.09
N GLY A 40 -9.11 9.60 -8.81
CA GLY A 40 -9.41 10.98 -9.24
C GLY A 40 -9.84 11.96 -8.13
N GLY A 41 -9.69 11.59 -6.85
CA GLY A 41 -10.09 12.41 -5.71
C GLY A 41 -11.59 12.33 -5.37
N GLU A 42 -11.97 12.96 -4.26
CA GLU A 42 -13.31 12.81 -3.66
C GLU A 42 -14.45 13.27 -4.58
N VAL A 43 -14.26 14.37 -5.32
CA VAL A 43 -15.27 14.91 -6.26
C VAL A 43 -15.55 13.92 -7.38
N ALA A 44 -14.51 13.34 -7.99
CA ALA A 44 -14.67 12.35 -9.04
C ALA A 44 -15.33 11.07 -8.52
N ARG A 45 -14.94 10.63 -7.30
CA ARG A 45 -15.56 9.48 -6.63
C ARG A 45 -17.04 9.70 -6.39
N LYS A 46 -17.44 10.84 -5.79
CA LYS A 46 -18.85 11.19 -5.56
C LYS A 46 -19.65 11.25 -6.86
N ARG A 47 -19.08 11.83 -7.93
CA ARG A 47 -19.74 11.84 -9.25
C ARG A 47 -19.94 10.43 -9.82
N HIS A 48 -18.98 9.53 -9.58
CA HIS A 48 -19.06 8.16 -10.07
C HIS A 48 -20.07 7.32 -9.28
N THR A 49 -20.05 7.41 -7.96
CA THR A 49 -21.00 6.70 -7.08
C THR A 49 -22.42 7.27 -7.19
N GLY A 50 -22.56 8.59 -7.41
CA GLY A 50 -23.86 9.23 -7.67
C GLY A 50 -24.56 8.73 -8.94
N ARG A 51 -23.85 8.03 -9.82
CA ARG A 51 -24.42 7.33 -10.99
C ARG A 51 -24.82 5.88 -10.69
N GLY A 52 -24.82 5.48 -9.42
CA GLY A 52 -25.09 4.09 -9.00
C GLY A 52 -23.99 3.10 -9.34
N LYS A 53 -22.76 3.57 -9.64
CA LYS A 53 -21.64 2.71 -10.05
C LYS A 53 -20.65 2.49 -8.91
N LEU A 54 -20.20 1.25 -8.76
CA LEU A 54 -19.08 0.89 -7.88
C LEU A 54 -17.77 1.51 -8.35
N LEU A 55 -16.90 1.90 -7.42
CA LEU A 55 -15.54 2.33 -7.73
C LEU A 55 -14.70 1.14 -8.22
N PRO A 56 -13.62 1.37 -8.99
CA PRO A 56 -12.82 0.27 -9.53
C PRO A 56 -12.29 -0.70 -8.48
N ARG A 57 -11.75 -0.21 -7.35
CA ARG A 57 -11.24 -1.06 -6.26
C ARG A 57 -12.35 -1.85 -5.57
N ASP A 58 -13.52 -1.24 -5.37
CA ASP A 58 -14.69 -1.93 -4.81
C ASP A 58 -15.14 -3.10 -5.71
N ARG A 59 -15.06 -2.93 -7.05
CA ARG A 59 -15.37 -4.03 -8.00
C ARG A 59 -14.41 -5.19 -7.87
N VAL A 60 -13.11 -4.90 -7.75
CA VAL A 60 -12.09 -5.94 -7.54
C VAL A 60 -12.35 -6.66 -6.22
N GLN A 61 -12.62 -5.93 -5.14
CA GLN A 61 -12.89 -6.52 -3.84
C GLN A 61 -14.13 -7.42 -3.83
N LEU A 62 -15.20 -7.05 -4.55
CA LEU A 62 -16.40 -7.88 -4.68
C LEU A 62 -16.24 -9.07 -5.64
N LEU A 63 -15.24 -9.02 -6.54
CA LEU A 63 -14.94 -10.11 -7.46
C LEU A 63 -14.07 -11.19 -6.81
N LEU A 64 -13.22 -10.81 -5.86
CA LEU A 64 -12.35 -11.73 -5.15
C LEU A 64 -13.12 -12.58 -4.13
N ASP A 65 -12.70 -13.83 -3.96
CA ASP A 65 -13.24 -14.69 -2.91
C ASP A 65 -12.90 -14.11 -1.53
N PRO A 66 -13.85 -14.10 -0.57
CA PRO A 66 -13.61 -13.57 0.76
C PRO A 66 -12.39 -14.20 1.45
N GLY A 67 -11.49 -13.36 1.95
CA GLY A 67 -10.28 -13.80 2.66
C GLY A 67 -9.11 -14.20 1.76
N THR A 68 -9.26 -14.13 0.44
CA THR A 68 -8.12 -14.37 -0.47
C THR A 68 -7.12 -13.22 -0.44
N PRO A 69 -5.81 -13.50 -0.41
CA PRO A 69 -4.80 -12.47 -0.51
C PRO A 69 -4.80 -11.87 -1.93
N PHE A 70 -4.62 -10.55 -2.01
CA PHE A 70 -4.50 -9.84 -3.27
C PHE A 70 -3.15 -9.12 -3.36
N LEU A 71 -2.39 -9.40 -4.42
CA LEU A 71 -1.13 -8.73 -4.71
C LEU A 71 -1.35 -7.71 -5.83
N GLU A 72 -1.32 -6.43 -5.49
CA GLU A 72 -1.48 -5.35 -6.45
C GLU A 72 -0.16 -5.07 -7.19
N LEU A 73 -0.25 -4.82 -8.49
CA LEU A 73 0.90 -4.49 -9.33
C LEU A 73 0.98 -3.00 -9.58
N SER A 74 2.19 -2.44 -9.45
CA SER A 74 2.51 -1.07 -9.88
C SER A 74 1.61 0.02 -9.29
N GLN A 75 1.32 -0.04 -7.98
CA GLN A 75 0.46 0.94 -7.26
C GLN A 75 0.84 2.40 -7.50
N MET A 76 2.12 2.69 -7.72
CA MET A 76 2.66 4.04 -7.92
C MET A 76 2.84 4.41 -9.40
N ALA A 77 2.21 3.68 -10.33
CA ALA A 77 2.29 3.97 -11.75
C ALA A 77 1.90 5.44 -12.04
N ALA A 78 2.72 6.12 -12.86
CA ALA A 78 2.60 7.53 -13.20
C ALA A 78 2.72 8.55 -12.04
N TYR A 79 3.13 8.13 -10.83
CA TYR A 79 3.35 9.05 -9.72
C TYR A 79 4.45 10.08 -10.05
N GLY A 80 4.11 11.36 -10.01
CA GLY A 80 5.03 12.47 -10.31
C GLY A 80 5.42 12.63 -11.78
N MET A 81 4.80 11.87 -12.70
CA MET A 81 5.17 11.92 -14.13
C MET A 81 4.49 13.02 -14.94
N TYR A 82 3.24 13.36 -14.61
CA TYR A 82 2.44 14.31 -15.39
C TYR A 82 2.09 15.54 -14.54
N LYS A 83 2.09 16.73 -15.16
CA LYS A 83 1.70 18.00 -14.56
C LYS A 83 0.40 18.48 -15.18
#